data_AF-A0A3G4V5M0-F1
#
_entry.id   AF-A0A3G4V5M0-F1
#
_cell.length_a   1.000
_cell.length_b   1.000
_cell.length_c   1.000
_cell.angle_alpha   90.00
_cell.angle_beta   90.00
_cell.angle_gamma   90.00
#
_symmetry.space_group_name_H-M   'P 1'
#
loop_
_entity.id
_entity.type
_entity.pdbx_description
1 polymer ?
#
loop_
_entity_poly.entity_id
_entity_poly.type
_entity_poly.pdbx_seq_one_letter_code
_entity_poly.pdbx_strand_id
1 'polypeptide(L)' 'MITKLYVKTSLFLSQFKNDQRGVTAIEYGLIGVAMAIAVSVAFSVGGDGGFLKELKAAFAKIGTTIATSTSGK' A
#
# COMPACT_ATOMS: atom_id res chain seq x y z
N MET A 1 -36.78 -19.53 -31.60
CA MET A 1 -36.56 -19.46 -30.14
C MET A 1 -35.16 -19.93 -29.73
N ILE A 2 -34.69 -21.08 -30.24
CA ILE A 2 -33.38 -21.66 -29.89
C ILE A 2 -32.19 -20.73 -30.25
N THR A 3 -32.23 -20.06 -31.40
CA THR A 3 -31.16 -19.12 -31.81
C THR A 3 -31.02 -17.92 -30.87
N LYS A 4 -32.14 -17.39 -30.35
CA LYS A 4 -32.12 -16.31 -29.36
C LYS A 4 -31.50 -16.79 -28.04
N LEU A 5 -31.76 -18.04 -27.66
CA LEU A 5 -31.16 -18.65 -26.47
C LEU A 5 -29.65 -18.82 -26.66
N TYR A 6 -29.22 -19.34 -27.82
CA TYR A 6 -27.81 -19.51 -28.18
C TYR A 6 -27.02 -18.20 -28.16
N VAL A 7 -27.60 -17.13 -28.72
CA VAL A 7 -26.97 -15.80 -28.72
C VAL A 7 -26.90 -15.21 -27.31
N LYS A 8 -27.94 -15.41 -26.48
CA LYS A 8 -27.92 -14.93 -25.09
C LYS A 8 -26.89 -15.65 -24.23
N THR A 9 -26.76 -16.97 -24.35
CA THR A 9 -25.75 -17.73 -23.61
C THR A 9 -24.33 -17.44 -24.09
N SER A 10 -24.09 -17.29 -25.40
CA SER A 10 -22.76 -16.92 -25.90
C SER A 10 -22.34 -15.51 -25.44
N LEU A 11 -23.29 -14.56 -25.41
CA LEU A 11 -23.04 -13.21 -24.93
C LEU A 11 -22.76 -13.20 -23.42
N PHE A 12 -23.52 -13.94 -22.61
CA PHE A 12 -23.29 -14.08 -21.18
C PHE A 12 -21.92 -14.68 -20.89
N LEU A 13 -21.53 -15.75 -21.59
CA LEU A 13 -20.24 -16.40 -21.38
C LEU A 13 -19.07 -15.51 -21.80
N SER A 14 -19.25 -14.71 -22.86
CA SER A 14 -18.27 -13.69 -23.28
C SER A 14 -18.13 -12.58 -22.24
N GLN A 15 -19.24 -12.11 -21.67
CA GLN A 15 -19.23 -11.10 -20.59
C GLN A 15 -18.59 -11.66 -19.32
N PHE A 16 -18.93 -12.89 -18.93
CA PHE A 16 -18.39 -13.57 -17.76
C PHE A 16 -16.88 -13.83 -17.86
N LYS A 17 -16.37 -14.24 -19.03
CA LYS A 17 -14.92 -14.43 -19.26
C LYS A 17 -14.14 -13.13 -19.12
N ASN A 18 -14.75 -12.00 -19.48
CA ASN A 18 -14.13 -10.68 -19.40
C ASN A 18 -14.48 -9.96 -18.07
N ASP A 19 -15.22 -10.60 -17.17
CA ASP A 19 -15.62 -10.02 -15.89
C ASP A 19 -14.47 -10.15 -14.86
N GLN A 20 -13.84 -9.03 -14.53
CA GLN A 20 -12.76 -8.96 -13.53
C GLN A 20 -13.27 -8.55 -12.14
N ARG A 21 -14.58 -8.39 -11.93
CA ARG A 21 -15.16 -7.85 -10.68
C ARG A 21 -14.96 -8.75 -9.45
N GLY A 22 -14.53 -10.02 -9.63
CA GLY A 22 -14.18 -10.94 -8.53
C GLY A 22 -12.69 -11.26 -8.42
N VAL A 23 -11.96 -11.19 -9.54
CA VAL A 23 -10.53 -11.51 -9.66
C VAL A 23 -9.70 -10.38 -8.99
N THR A 24 -10.14 -9.13 -9.21
CA THR A 24 -9.55 -7.92 -8.63
C THR A 24 -9.45 -7.89 -7.11
N ALA A 25 -10.41 -8.46 -6.35
CA ALA A 25 -10.39 -8.34 -4.89
C ALA A 25 -9.24 -9.13 -4.23
N ILE A 26 -8.92 -10.33 -4.75
CA ILE A 26 -7.87 -11.19 -4.19
C ILE A 26 -6.48 -10.69 -4.62
N GLU A 27 -6.36 -10.19 -5.85
CA GLU A 27 -5.09 -9.73 -6.41
C GLU A 27 -4.68 -8.37 -5.84
N TYR A 28 -5.62 -7.42 -5.71
CA TYR A 28 -5.34 -6.17 -5.01
C TYR A 28 -5.10 -6.41 -3.51
N GLY A 29 -5.71 -7.46 -2.93
CA GLY A 29 -5.37 -7.92 -1.58
C GLY A 29 -3.90 -8.31 -1.45
N LEU A 30 -3.39 -9.13 -2.38
CA LEU A 30 -1.98 -9.54 -2.41
C LEU A 30 -1.03 -8.37 -2.68
N ILE A 31 -1.39 -7.47 -3.61
CA ILE A 31 -0.63 -6.25 -3.89
C ILE A 31 -0.58 -5.36 -2.63
N GLY A 32 -1.69 -5.24 -1.89
CA GLY A 32 -1.75 -4.51 -0.63
C GLY A 32 -0.78 -5.06 0.42
N VAL A 33 -0.70 -6.39 0.56
CA VAL A 33 0.28 -7.05 1.44
C VAL A 33 1.71 -6.77 0.99
N ALA A 34 2.00 -6.87 -0.31
CA ALA A 34 3.33 -6.56 -0.85
C ALA A 34 3.74 -5.10 -0.60
N MET A 35 2.81 -4.15 -0.77
CA MET A 35 3.05 -2.74 -0.50
C MET A 35 3.28 -2.46 1.00
N ALA A 36 2.52 -3.12 1.88
CA ALA A 36 2.73 -2.98 3.33
C ALA A 36 4.13 -3.45 3.75
N ILE A 37 4.60 -4.57 3.19
CA ILE A 37 5.96 -5.07 3.42
C ILE A 37 6.99 -4.08 2.86
N ALA A 38 6.84 -3.62 1.61
CA ALA A 38 7.76 -2.68 0.98
C ALA A 38 7.91 -1.38 1.78
N VAL A 39 6.80 -0.78 2.23
CA VAL A 39 6.80 0.41 3.09
C VAL A 39 7.44 0.09 4.44
N SER A 40 7.08 -1.02 5.09
CA SER A 40 7.68 -1.39 6.38
C SER A 40 9.20 -1.54 6.28
N VAL A 41 9.70 -2.11 5.19
CA VAL A 41 11.14 -2.28 4.92
C VAL A 41 11.80 -0.93 4.67
N ALA A 42 11.24 -0.11 3.77
CA ALA A 42 11.78 1.20 3.44
C ALA A 42 11.89 2.13 4.66
N PHE A 43 10.92 2.05 5.58
CA PHE A 43 10.90 2.92 6.76
C PHE A 43 11.59 2.29 7.98
N SER A 44 11.61 0.96 8.14
CA SER A 44 12.06 0.30 9.38
C SER A 44 13.31 -0.56 9.25
N VAL A 45 13.63 -1.12 8.08
CA VAL A 45 14.66 -2.18 7.94
C VAL A 45 16.05 -1.64 7.59
N GLY A 46 16.22 -0.32 7.48
CA GLY A 46 17.51 0.31 7.20
C GLY A 46 18.53 0.28 8.36
N GLY A 47 18.67 -0.80 9.13
CA GLY A 47 19.71 -0.96 10.15
C GLY A 47 19.94 0.27 11.05
N ASP A 48 21.20 0.49 11.43
CA ASP A 48 21.62 1.62 12.28
C ASP A 48 21.47 3.02 11.64
N GLY A 49 20.88 3.14 10.45
CA GLY A 49 20.67 4.40 9.73
C GLY A 49 19.32 4.50 9.02
N GLY A 50 18.29 3.78 9.50
CA GLY A 50 16.99 3.76 8.84
C GLY A 50 16.33 5.14 8.84
N PHE A 51 15.54 5.43 7.80
CA PHE A 51 14.87 6.73 7.63
C PHE A 51 14.12 7.19 8.89
N LEU A 52 13.42 6.28 9.58
CA LEU A 52 12.72 6.60 10.82
C LEU A 52 13.66 7.00 11.97
N LYS A 53 14.86 6.42 12.03
CA LYS A 53 15.88 6.72 13.05
C LYS A 53 16.46 8.11 12.83
N GLU A 54 16.83 8.44 11.60
CA GLU A 54 17.33 9.77 11.23
C GLU A 54 16.25 10.85 11.46
N LEU A 55 15.00 10.55 11.09
CA LEU A 55 13.87 11.45 11.34
C LEU A 55 13.69 11.70 12.84
N LYS A 56 13.71 10.65 13.67
CA LYS A 56 13.64 10.78 15.13
C LYS A 56 14.82 11.57 15.69
N ALA A 57 16.03 11.33 15.19
CA ALA A 57 17.23 12.04 15.63
C ALA A 57 17.16 13.55 15.30
N ALA A 58 16.68 13.90 14.10
CA ALA A 58 16.47 15.28 13.71
C ALA A 58 15.46 16.00 14.63
N PHE A 59 14.31 15.37 14.90
CA PHE A 59 13.30 15.93 15.80
C PHE A 59 13.80 16.03 17.25
N ALA A 60 14.53 15.03 17.74
CA ALA A 60 15.14 15.07 19.06
C ALA A 60 16.13 16.26 19.17
N LYS A 61 16.95 16.48 18.13
CA LYS A 61 17.90 17.59 18.08
C LYS A 61 17.19 18.94 18.12
N ILE A 62 16.11 19.10 17.35
CA ILE A 62 15.28 20.32 17.40
C ILE A 62 14.72 20.53 18.82
N GLY A 63 14.17 19.48 19.43
CA GLY A 63 13.66 19.53 20.80
C GLY A 63 14.72 19.94 21.81
N THR A 64 15.94 19.38 21.72
CA THR A 64 17.04 19.78 22.60
C THR A 64 17.49 21.22 22.38
N THR A 65 17.54 21.70 21.13
CA THR A 65 17.86 23.10 20.84
C THR A 65 16.82 24.02 21.46
N ILE A 66 15.53 23.73 21.27
CA ILE A 66 14.44 24.52 21.86
C ILE A 66 14.55 24.53 23.39
N ALA A 67 14.71 23.36 24.02
CA ALA A 67 14.83 23.26 25.48
C ALA A 67 16.04 24.02 26.03
N THR A 68 17.18 23.96 25.33
CA THR A 68 18.39 24.70 25.70
C THR A 68 18.18 26.21 25.56
N SER A 69 17.60 26.65 24.44
CA SER A 69 17.28 28.06 24.19
C SER A 69 16.24 28.63 25.15
N THR A 70 15.29 27.81 25.64
CA THR A 70 14.31 28.24 26.65
C THR A 70 14.88 28.24 28.07
N SER A 71 15.88 27.40 28.37
CA SER A 71 16.45 27.26 29.72
C SER A 71 17.54 28.29 30.07
N GLY A 72 17.80 29.28 29.20
CA GLY A 72 18.59 30.46 29.55
C GLY A 72 20.06 30.18 29.87
N LYS A 73 20.77 29.55 28.92
CA LYS A 73 22.18 29.87 28.65
C LYS A 73 22.31 30.36 27.21
#